data_AF-A0A918DNL5-F1
#
_entry.id   AF-A0A918DNL5-F1
#
_cell.length_a   1.000
_cell.length_b   1.000
_cell.length_c   1.000
_cell.angle_alpha   90.00
_cell.angle_beta   90.00
_cell.angle_gamma   90.00
#
_symmetry.space_group_name_H-M   'P 1'
#
loop_
_entity.id
_entity.type
_entity.pdbx_description
1 polymer ?
#
loop_
_entity_poly.entity_id
_entity_poly.type
_entity_poly.pdbx_seq_one_letter_code
_entity_poly.pdbx_strand_id
1 'polypeptide(L)'
;MRQAHAEDARTEARRVVRNLLGEERPSAEALIADARPVLGDERTERCLSLALGASLTRRSAELAAIAALVVGTRELGVSWWQRPRDGKLPAPDEVLETSVAIEPWTDLTALEMLAAWTSDDAADQLWGRPVAEVDLNSWHAEDRFALPPEVRPGQRLVVHFDAGGRLDAVVTRRSDDDLGSNLDFHSLRYSRPAEAQWSWGVAAGLGPHRLPGEKPDPYAREVDPDAVRILRAWAMRHGATSEQLGEGWRTVGDVVAAIERVDWMWRSGEWFGWWRGASALVDDSAYLPFRLEELASG
;
A
#
# COMPACT_ATOMS: atom_id res chain seq x y z
N MET A 1 -19.89 -11.69 -10.21
CA MET A 1 -18.74 -12.49 -9.72
C MET A 1 -17.67 -11.59 -9.09
N ARG A 2 -17.11 -10.58 -9.78
CA ARG A 2 -16.06 -9.68 -9.21
C ARG A 2 -16.52 -8.82 -8.02
N GLN A 3 -17.76 -8.30 -8.03
CA GLN A 3 -18.28 -7.45 -6.95
C GLN A 3 -18.45 -8.22 -5.62
N ALA A 4 -18.90 -9.48 -5.68
CA ALA A 4 -18.98 -10.36 -4.50
C ALA A 4 -17.59 -10.62 -3.89
N HIS A 5 -16.57 -10.83 -4.73
CA HIS A 5 -15.20 -11.04 -4.25
C HIS A 5 -14.58 -9.76 -3.63
N ALA A 6 -15.01 -8.57 -4.06
CA ALA A 6 -14.59 -7.29 -3.47
C ALA A 6 -15.21 -7.05 -2.09
N GLU A 7 -16.49 -7.43 -1.92
CA GLU A 7 -17.16 -7.42 -0.61
C GLU A 7 -16.51 -8.40 0.37
N ASP A 8 -16.10 -9.57 -0.12
CA ASP A 8 -15.34 -10.57 0.66
C ASP A 8 -13.97 -10.00 1.07
N ALA A 9 -13.23 -9.37 0.15
CA ALA A 9 -11.92 -8.78 0.44
C ALA A 9 -11.98 -7.64 1.48
N ARG A 10 -12.98 -6.75 1.40
CA ARG A 10 -13.18 -5.69 2.40
C ARG A 10 -13.59 -6.24 3.75
N THR A 11 -14.43 -7.28 3.77
CA THR A 11 -14.84 -7.96 5.01
C THR A 11 -13.64 -8.61 5.69
N GLU A 12 -12.81 -9.29 4.91
CA GLU A 12 -11.59 -9.92 5.40
C GLU A 12 -10.56 -8.89 5.89
N ALA A 13 -10.35 -7.81 5.13
CA ALA A 13 -9.47 -6.71 5.54
C ALA A 13 -9.92 -6.09 6.88
N ARG A 14 -11.22 -5.88 7.08
CA ARG A 14 -11.76 -5.40 8.38
C ARG A 14 -11.52 -6.40 9.52
N ARG A 15 -11.62 -7.70 9.23
CA ARG A 15 -11.31 -8.76 10.22
C ARG A 15 -9.84 -8.70 10.63
N VAL A 16 -8.93 -8.55 9.67
CA VAL A 16 -7.49 -8.44 9.91
C VAL A 16 -7.16 -7.16 10.69
N VAL A 17 -7.69 -5.99 10.26
CA VAL A 17 -7.53 -4.71 10.97
C VAL A 17 -7.98 -4.82 12.42
N ARG A 18 -9.16 -5.41 12.66
CA ARG A 18 -9.66 -5.61 14.03
C ARG A 18 -8.72 -6.49 14.86
N ASN A 19 -8.16 -7.54 14.28
CA ASN A 19 -7.27 -8.45 14.99
C ASN A 19 -5.89 -7.85 15.29
N LEU A 20 -5.37 -6.99 14.39
CA LEU A 20 -4.02 -6.44 14.49
C LEU A 20 -3.97 -5.08 15.21
N LEU A 21 -4.98 -4.24 14.96
CA LEU A 21 -5.05 -2.88 15.47
C LEU A 21 -6.09 -2.72 16.58
N GLY A 22 -7.07 -3.63 16.70
CA GLY A 22 -8.16 -3.52 17.67
C GLY A 22 -9.37 -2.73 17.15
N GLU A 23 -9.31 -2.26 15.89
CA GLU A 23 -10.27 -1.32 15.32
C GLU A 23 -11.32 -2.00 14.44
N GLU A 24 -12.60 -1.74 14.70
CA GLU A 24 -13.70 -2.27 13.89
C GLU A 24 -14.03 -1.37 12.69
N ARG A 25 -13.79 -0.07 12.82
CA ARG A 25 -14.04 0.94 11.78
C ARG A 25 -12.79 1.79 11.59
N PRO A 26 -11.86 1.37 10.71
CA PRO A 26 -10.60 2.07 10.54
C PRO A 26 -10.84 3.51 10.10
N SER A 27 -10.20 4.43 10.79
CA SER A 27 -10.16 5.85 10.47
C SER A 27 -8.76 6.40 10.75
N ALA A 28 -8.41 7.52 10.10
CA ALA A 28 -7.13 8.17 10.37
C ALA A 28 -7.02 8.64 11.83
N GLU A 29 -8.09 9.18 12.41
CA GLU A 29 -8.10 9.66 13.79
C GLU A 29 -7.82 8.52 14.78
N ALA A 30 -8.54 7.39 14.64
CA ALA A 30 -8.32 6.21 15.48
C ALA A 30 -6.90 5.65 15.32
N LEU A 31 -6.41 5.53 14.08
CA LEU A 31 -5.05 5.04 13.83
C LEU A 31 -3.97 5.93 14.48
N ILE A 32 -4.11 7.26 14.38
CA ILE A 32 -3.15 8.19 14.99
C ILE A 32 -3.23 8.17 16.52
N ALA A 33 -4.43 8.02 17.08
CA ALA A 33 -4.62 7.85 18.52
C ALA A 33 -3.95 6.57 19.03
N ASP A 34 -4.09 5.46 18.30
CA ASP A 34 -3.47 4.16 18.60
C ASP A 34 -1.96 4.14 18.38
N ALA A 35 -1.45 4.96 17.46
CA ALA A 35 -0.03 5.08 17.19
C ALA A 35 0.73 5.69 18.38
N ARG A 36 0.18 6.71 19.05
CA ARG A 36 0.83 7.41 20.17
C ARG A 36 1.35 6.48 21.28
N PRO A 37 0.54 5.59 21.89
CA PRO A 37 1.02 4.70 22.95
C PRO A 37 2.04 3.66 22.47
N VAL A 38 2.13 3.39 21.16
CA VAL A 38 3.01 2.36 20.60
C VAL A 38 4.34 2.94 20.10
N LEU A 39 4.27 3.99 19.30
CA LEU A 39 5.43 4.62 18.67
C LEU A 39 6.07 5.68 19.58
N GLY A 40 5.29 6.24 20.50
CA GLY A 40 5.62 7.45 21.25
C GLY A 40 5.15 8.71 20.54
N ASP A 41 5.06 9.82 21.29
CA ASP A 41 4.52 11.08 20.78
C ASP A 41 5.33 11.65 19.61
N GLU A 42 6.66 11.72 19.76
CA GLU A 42 7.57 12.30 18.76
C GLU A 42 7.48 11.58 17.40
N ARG A 43 7.57 10.24 17.40
CA ARG A 43 7.44 9.45 16.17
C ARG A 43 6.07 9.57 15.55
N THR A 44 5.03 9.58 16.37
CA THR A 44 3.65 9.71 15.88
C THR A 44 3.42 11.08 15.23
N GLU A 45 3.91 12.14 15.85
CA GLU A 45 3.85 13.50 15.29
C GLU A 45 4.65 13.61 14.01
N ARG A 46 5.83 12.99 13.93
CA ARG A 46 6.63 12.98 12.71
C ARG A 46 5.94 12.22 11.58
N CYS A 47 5.38 11.04 11.86
CA CYS A 47 4.59 10.28 10.89
C CYS A 47 3.37 11.08 10.40
N LEU A 48 2.63 11.71 11.33
CA LEU A 48 1.48 12.55 10.97
C LEU A 48 1.90 13.75 10.11
N SER A 49 3.02 14.38 10.42
CA SER A 49 3.56 15.51 9.64
C SER A 49 3.88 15.08 8.20
N LEU A 50 4.45 13.89 8.00
CA LEU A 50 4.70 13.33 6.67
C LEU A 50 3.41 13.03 5.91
N ALA A 51 2.45 12.40 6.56
CA ALA A 51 1.14 12.14 5.95
C ALA A 51 0.40 13.44 5.59
N LEU A 52 0.52 14.50 6.40
CA LEU A 52 -0.03 15.82 6.11
C LEU A 52 0.63 16.47 4.89
N GLY A 53 1.94 16.28 4.74
CA GLY A 53 2.74 16.81 3.62
C GLY A 53 2.61 16.05 2.31
N ALA A 54 2.10 14.81 2.33
CA ALA A 54 1.82 14.05 1.13
C ALA A 54 0.65 14.64 0.33
N SER A 55 0.63 14.38 -0.98
CA SER A 55 -0.55 14.71 -1.80
C SER A 55 -1.78 13.99 -1.26
N LEU A 56 -2.96 14.60 -1.41
CA LEU A 56 -4.19 14.09 -0.80
C LEU A 56 -4.40 12.63 -1.19
N THR A 57 -4.32 12.32 -2.48
CA THR A 57 -4.56 10.95 -2.96
C THR A 57 -3.52 9.92 -2.51
N ARG A 58 -2.38 10.35 -1.97
CA ARG A 58 -1.33 9.47 -1.42
C ARG A 58 -1.50 9.21 0.08
N ARG A 59 -2.35 9.96 0.79
CA ARG A 59 -2.52 9.81 2.25
C ARG A 59 -3.03 8.46 2.70
N SER A 60 -3.78 7.74 1.85
CA SER A 60 -4.19 6.36 2.16
C SER A 60 -2.98 5.43 2.25
N ALA A 61 -1.98 5.59 1.37
CA ALA A 61 -0.74 4.84 1.44
C ALA A 61 0.09 5.22 2.67
N GLU A 62 0.19 6.52 2.99
CA GLU A 62 0.89 6.99 4.20
C GLU A 62 0.26 6.43 5.48
N LEU A 63 -1.07 6.44 5.59
CA LEU A 63 -1.77 5.88 6.75
C LEU A 63 -1.64 4.35 6.81
N ALA A 64 -1.69 3.66 5.67
CA ALA A 64 -1.42 2.22 5.61
C ALA A 64 0.02 1.91 6.09
N ALA A 65 1.00 2.73 5.72
CA ALA A 65 2.37 2.62 6.19
C ALA A 65 2.46 2.82 7.72
N ILE A 66 1.75 3.81 8.27
CA ILE A 66 1.65 4.01 9.73
C ILE A 66 1.04 2.79 10.42
N ALA A 67 0.01 2.16 9.85
CA ALA A 67 -0.56 0.92 10.38
C ALA A 67 0.47 -0.21 10.43
N ALA A 68 1.28 -0.38 9.37
CA ALA A 68 2.42 -1.30 9.37
C ALA A 68 3.41 -0.98 10.49
N LEU A 69 3.80 0.28 10.66
CA LEU A 69 4.75 0.72 11.68
C LEU A 69 4.27 0.48 13.11
N VAL A 70 2.98 0.68 13.38
CA VAL A 70 2.35 0.38 14.68
C VAL A 70 2.48 -1.12 14.99
N VAL A 71 2.09 -1.98 14.03
CA VAL A 71 2.16 -3.44 14.23
C VAL A 71 3.61 -3.91 14.29
N GLY A 72 4.47 -3.42 13.40
CA GLY A 72 5.90 -3.73 13.39
C GLY A 72 6.61 -3.36 14.68
N THR A 73 6.28 -2.20 15.27
CA THR A 73 6.84 -1.80 16.57
C THR A 73 6.38 -2.71 17.71
N ARG A 74 5.13 -3.21 17.67
CA ARG A 74 4.63 -4.20 18.64
C ARG A 74 5.36 -5.54 18.53
N GLU A 75 5.66 -5.97 17.30
CA GLU A 75 6.31 -7.27 17.01
C GLU A 75 7.82 -7.26 17.27
N LEU A 76 8.53 -6.23 16.79
CA LEU A 76 9.99 -6.14 16.83
C LEU A 76 10.50 -5.38 18.06
N GLY A 77 9.61 -4.69 18.77
CA GLY A 77 9.90 -3.85 19.92
C GLY A 77 10.50 -2.49 19.54
N VAL A 78 10.41 -1.53 20.48
CA VAL A 78 10.85 -0.14 20.29
C VAL A 78 12.33 -0.03 19.89
N SER A 79 13.18 -0.99 20.29
CA SER A 79 14.60 -1.01 19.94
C SER A 79 14.88 -1.14 18.43
N TRP A 80 13.89 -1.59 17.64
CA TRP A 80 14.00 -1.64 16.18
C TRP A 80 14.29 -0.27 15.58
N TRP A 81 13.67 0.78 16.11
CA TRP A 81 13.79 2.15 15.60
C TRP A 81 15.21 2.72 15.64
N GLN A 82 16.04 2.21 16.55
CA GLN A 82 17.41 2.66 16.78
C GLN A 82 18.45 1.73 16.15
N ARG A 83 18.02 0.65 15.50
CA ARG A 83 18.92 -0.38 14.98
C ARG A 83 19.27 -0.08 13.51
N PRO A 84 20.56 0.16 13.18
CA PRO A 84 20.98 0.25 11.78
C PRO A 84 20.75 -1.09 11.07
N ARG A 85 20.28 -1.03 9.82
CA ARG A 85 19.98 -2.25 9.04
C ARG A 85 21.20 -2.69 8.24
N ASP A 86 21.63 -3.92 8.51
CA ASP A 86 22.78 -4.62 7.89
C ASP A 86 24.09 -3.80 7.83
N GLY A 87 24.27 -2.85 8.75
CA GLY A 87 25.46 -2.00 8.87
C GLY A 87 25.69 -1.01 7.72
N LYS A 88 24.76 -0.90 6.78
CA LYS A 88 24.84 -0.01 5.60
C LYS A 88 23.73 1.02 5.57
N LEU A 89 22.56 0.67 6.09
CA LEU A 89 21.40 1.54 6.11
C LEU A 89 21.29 2.20 7.49
N PRO A 90 20.84 3.47 7.54
CA PRO A 90 20.66 4.18 8.80
C PRO A 90 19.57 3.53 9.67
N ALA A 91 19.49 3.96 10.91
CA ALA A 91 18.40 3.54 11.80
C ALA A 91 17.05 4.09 11.31
N PRO A 92 15.93 3.40 11.53
CA PRO A 92 14.60 3.90 11.17
C PRO A 92 14.26 5.30 11.71
N ASP A 93 14.74 5.66 12.90
CA ASP A 93 14.57 7.01 13.45
C ASP A 93 15.23 8.08 12.57
N GLU A 94 16.43 7.84 12.05
CA GLU A 94 17.15 8.79 11.18
C GLU A 94 16.43 8.96 9.83
N VAL A 95 15.85 7.90 9.29
CA VAL A 95 15.01 7.98 8.08
C VAL A 95 13.76 8.81 8.34
N LEU A 96 13.08 8.57 9.48
CA LEU A 96 11.87 9.29 9.86
C LEU A 96 12.17 10.80 10.06
N GLU A 97 13.31 11.13 10.66
CA GLU A 97 13.78 12.50 10.83
C GLU A 97 14.11 13.18 9.51
N THR A 98 14.94 12.55 8.67
CA THR A 98 15.40 13.13 7.39
C THR A 98 14.32 13.16 6.33
N SER A 99 13.35 12.24 6.40
CA SER A 99 12.25 12.11 5.42
C SER A 99 12.70 11.81 4.00
N VAL A 100 13.90 11.24 3.86
CA VAL A 100 14.47 10.86 2.58
C VAL A 100 14.34 9.36 2.41
N ALA A 101 13.67 8.94 1.34
CA ALA A 101 13.75 7.56 0.89
C ALA A 101 15.15 7.30 0.31
N ILE A 102 15.74 6.18 0.69
CA ILE A 102 17.13 5.84 0.37
C ILE A 102 17.13 4.74 -0.70
N GLU A 103 18.12 4.72 -1.58
CA GLU A 103 18.28 3.67 -2.58
C GLU A 103 18.26 2.26 -1.95
N PRO A 104 17.62 1.26 -2.59
CA PRO A 104 16.95 1.32 -3.90
C PRO A 104 15.49 1.81 -3.88
N TRP A 105 14.94 2.26 -2.74
CA TRP A 105 13.51 2.59 -2.58
C TRP A 105 13.16 4.04 -2.93
N THR A 106 13.87 4.68 -3.86
CA THR A 106 13.67 6.12 -4.17
C THR A 106 12.28 6.45 -4.72
N ASP A 107 11.54 5.44 -5.20
CA ASP A 107 10.17 5.58 -5.71
C ASP A 107 9.12 5.58 -4.59
N LEU A 108 9.51 5.24 -3.36
CA LEU A 108 8.64 5.22 -2.17
C LEU A 108 8.76 6.51 -1.36
N THR A 109 7.75 6.82 -0.57
CA THR A 109 7.90 7.80 0.51
C THR A 109 8.69 7.20 1.68
N ALA A 110 9.20 8.06 2.57
CA ALA A 110 9.92 7.59 3.76
C ALA A 110 9.07 6.64 4.62
N LEU A 111 7.76 6.90 4.76
CA LEU A 111 6.87 6.01 5.53
C LEU A 111 6.66 4.67 4.82
N GLU A 112 6.43 4.66 3.51
CA GLU A 112 6.30 3.41 2.74
C GLU A 112 7.58 2.56 2.81
N MET A 113 8.75 3.19 2.70
CA MET A 113 10.03 2.51 2.86
C MET A 113 10.19 1.90 4.26
N LEU A 114 9.88 2.66 5.31
CA LEU A 114 9.94 2.16 6.69
C LEU A 114 8.92 1.04 6.95
N ALA A 115 7.73 1.12 6.36
CA ALA A 115 6.72 0.06 6.39
C ALA A 115 7.22 -1.21 5.70
N ALA A 116 7.91 -1.08 4.56
CA ALA A 116 8.53 -2.23 3.90
C ALA A 116 9.63 -2.85 4.77
N TRP A 117 10.50 -2.02 5.37
CA TRP A 117 11.58 -2.49 6.23
C TRP A 117 11.07 -3.25 7.44
N THR A 118 10.11 -2.69 8.18
CA THR A 118 9.55 -3.34 9.37
C THR A 118 8.84 -4.64 9.02
N SER A 119 8.19 -4.69 7.84
CA SER A 119 7.53 -5.89 7.34
C SER A 119 8.52 -7.01 7.02
N ASP A 120 9.64 -6.68 6.38
CA ASP A 120 10.71 -7.65 6.09
C ASP A 120 11.44 -8.12 7.35
N ASP A 121 11.75 -7.21 8.28
CA ASP A 121 12.44 -7.59 9.52
C ASP A 121 11.56 -8.52 10.38
N ALA A 122 10.24 -8.28 10.40
CA ALA A 122 9.28 -9.18 11.04
C ALA A 122 9.17 -10.54 10.33
N ALA A 123 9.16 -10.54 8.99
CA ALA A 123 9.15 -11.79 8.22
C ALA A 123 10.44 -12.60 8.46
N ASP A 124 11.60 -11.95 8.48
CA ASP A 124 12.89 -12.58 8.70
C ASP A 124 13.02 -13.15 10.12
N GLN A 125 12.47 -12.47 11.13
CA GLN A 125 12.42 -13.00 12.50
C GLN A 125 11.54 -14.26 12.61
N LEU A 126 10.44 -14.33 11.86
CA LEU A 126 9.48 -15.44 11.93
C LEU A 126 9.89 -16.65 11.08
N TRP A 127 10.41 -16.40 9.88
CA TRP A 127 10.61 -17.44 8.87
C TRP A 127 12.06 -17.57 8.40
N GLY A 128 12.95 -16.73 8.91
CA GLY A 128 14.33 -16.64 8.45
C GLY A 128 14.48 -15.77 7.21
N ARG A 129 15.72 -15.36 6.95
CA ARG A 129 16.07 -14.55 5.77
C ARG A 129 15.80 -15.33 4.49
N PRO A 130 15.19 -14.69 3.47
CA PRO A 130 14.94 -15.36 2.20
C PRO A 130 16.25 -15.64 1.47
N VAL A 131 16.28 -16.73 0.70
CA VAL A 131 17.43 -17.10 -0.14
C VAL A 131 17.45 -16.36 -1.48
N ALA A 132 16.30 -15.83 -1.92
CA ALA A 132 16.14 -15.11 -3.18
C ALA A 132 14.81 -14.33 -3.24
N GLU A 133 14.75 -13.37 -4.17
CA GLU A 133 13.53 -12.68 -4.61
C GLU A 133 12.89 -13.45 -5.76
N VAL A 134 11.56 -13.52 -5.79
CA VAL A 134 10.79 -14.06 -6.91
C VAL A 134 9.60 -13.19 -7.28
N ASP A 135 9.46 -12.89 -8.56
CA ASP A 135 8.30 -12.18 -9.10
C ASP A 135 7.14 -13.14 -9.37
N LEU A 136 6.00 -12.90 -8.69
CA LEU A 136 4.77 -13.68 -8.83
C LEU A 136 3.85 -13.22 -9.96
N ASN A 137 4.22 -12.19 -10.73
CA ASN A 137 3.47 -11.83 -11.96
C ASN A 137 3.67 -12.85 -13.09
N SER A 138 4.61 -13.78 -12.95
CA SER A 138 4.76 -14.94 -13.82
C SER A 138 4.03 -16.16 -13.24
N TRP A 139 3.32 -16.88 -14.11
CA TRP A 139 2.68 -18.15 -13.77
C TRP A 139 3.66 -19.34 -13.72
N HIS A 140 4.94 -19.12 -14.05
CA HIS A 140 5.96 -20.16 -14.00
C HIS A 140 6.45 -20.38 -12.56
N ALA A 141 6.28 -21.61 -12.05
CA ALA A 141 6.68 -21.99 -10.70
C ALA A 141 8.14 -22.48 -10.60
N GLU A 142 8.75 -22.84 -11.72
CA GLU A 142 10.01 -23.58 -11.75
C GLU A 142 11.22 -22.65 -11.91
N ASP A 143 12.30 -22.94 -11.18
CA ASP A 143 13.66 -22.40 -11.36
C ASP A 143 13.74 -20.88 -11.43
N ARG A 144 12.97 -20.21 -10.58
CA ARG A 144 12.83 -18.74 -10.53
C ARG A 144 14.04 -18.02 -9.93
N PHE A 145 14.95 -18.76 -9.31
CA PHE A 145 16.16 -18.24 -8.70
C PHE A 145 17.27 -19.29 -8.70
N ALA A 146 18.51 -18.86 -8.59
CA ALA A 146 19.65 -19.76 -8.46
C ALA A 146 19.65 -20.42 -7.08
N LEU A 147 19.71 -21.75 -7.05
CA LEU A 147 19.79 -22.50 -5.80
C LEU A 147 21.09 -22.16 -5.04
N PRO A 148 21.01 -21.92 -3.71
CA PRO A 148 22.20 -21.87 -2.87
C PRO A 148 23.03 -23.16 -2.97
N PRO A 149 24.34 -23.10 -2.67
CA PRO A 149 25.15 -24.31 -2.61
C PRO A 149 24.64 -25.27 -1.53
N GLU A 150 24.92 -26.57 -1.69
CA GLU A 150 24.67 -27.63 -0.71
C GLU A 150 23.19 -27.94 -0.40
N VAL A 151 22.26 -27.41 -1.19
CA VAL A 151 20.84 -27.74 -1.05
C VAL A 151 20.55 -29.20 -1.40
N ARG A 152 19.50 -29.76 -0.81
CA ARG A 152 19.11 -31.17 -1.00
C ARG A 152 17.71 -31.30 -1.59
N PRO A 153 17.44 -32.33 -2.41
CA PRO A 153 16.08 -32.64 -2.83
C PRO A 153 15.11 -32.71 -1.64
N GLY A 154 13.94 -32.11 -1.79
CA GLY A 154 12.90 -32.00 -0.77
C GLY A 154 13.11 -30.88 0.25
N GLN A 155 14.27 -30.20 0.25
CA GLN A 155 14.51 -29.06 1.14
C GLN A 155 13.57 -27.90 0.78
N ARG A 156 12.99 -27.25 1.80
CA ARG A 156 12.21 -26.03 1.65
C ARG A 156 13.10 -24.83 1.90
N LEU A 157 13.12 -23.91 0.94
CA LEU A 157 13.84 -22.65 0.99
C LEU A 157 12.82 -21.52 1.06
N VAL A 158 13.03 -20.56 1.95
CA VAL A 158 12.17 -19.37 2.02
C VAL A 158 12.62 -18.37 0.96
N VAL A 159 11.70 -17.86 0.16
CA VAL A 159 11.93 -16.77 -0.80
C VAL A 159 11.01 -15.61 -0.48
N HIS A 160 11.39 -14.39 -0.88
CA HIS A 160 10.55 -13.21 -0.77
C HIS A 160 9.98 -12.83 -2.14
N PHE A 161 8.81 -12.21 -2.13
CA PHE A 161 8.13 -11.77 -3.36
C PHE A 161 7.56 -10.35 -3.28
N ASP A 162 7.46 -9.82 -2.07
CA ASP A 162 7.01 -8.46 -1.77
C ASP A 162 7.49 -8.13 -0.33
N ALA A 163 7.36 -6.88 0.10
CA ALA A 163 7.72 -6.46 1.44
C ALA A 163 6.95 -7.28 2.50
N GLY A 164 7.69 -7.99 3.36
CA GLY A 164 7.13 -8.91 4.35
C GLY A 164 6.42 -10.15 3.80
N GLY A 165 6.31 -10.29 2.47
CA GLY A 165 5.75 -11.45 1.79
C GLY A 165 6.79 -12.56 1.66
N ARG A 166 6.42 -13.80 2.04
CA ARG A 166 7.25 -14.99 1.88
C ARG A 166 6.48 -16.13 1.24
N LEU A 167 7.18 -16.97 0.50
CA LEU A 167 6.71 -18.31 0.15
C LEU A 167 7.87 -19.30 0.22
N ASP A 168 7.54 -20.58 0.24
CA ASP A 168 8.55 -21.62 0.18
C ASP A 168 8.77 -22.06 -1.27
N ALA A 169 10.02 -22.36 -1.59
CA ALA A 169 10.43 -23.07 -2.78
C ALA A 169 10.95 -24.45 -2.38
N VAL A 170 10.42 -25.50 -2.99
CA VAL A 170 10.84 -26.88 -2.74
C VAL A 170 11.93 -27.23 -3.74
N VAL A 171 13.09 -27.65 -3.24
CA VAL A 171 14.18 -28.16 -4.07
C VAL A 171 13.77 -29.50 -4.65
N THR A 172 13.85 -29.64 -5.97
CA THR A 172 13.46 -30.86 -6.70
C THR A 172 14.61 -31.34 -7.57
N ARG A 173 14.62 -32.64 -7.86
CA ARG A 173 15.52 -33.21 -8.87
C ARG A 173 14.79 -33.21 -10.21
N ARG A 174 15.43 -32.64 -11.23
CA ARG A 174 14.95 -32.60 -12.61
C ARG A 174 15.25 -33.93 -13.31
N SER A 175 14.76 -34.09 -14.55
CA SER A 175 14.90 -35.34 -15.31
C SER A 175 16.33 -35.64 -15.78
N ASP A 176 17.18 -34.63 -15.80
CA ASP A 176 18.61 -34.68 -16.14
C ASP A 176 19.52 -34.83 -14.89
N ASP A 177 18.95 -35.20 -13.75
CA ASP A 177 19.59 -35.32 -12.43
C ASP A 177 20.08 -34.00 -11.79
N ASP A 178 19.91 -32.86 -12.47
CA ASP A 178 20.19 -31.54 -11.92
C ASP A 178 19.15 -31.14 -10.85
N LEU A 179 19.56 -30.23 -9.95
CA LEU A 179 18.67 -29.67 -8.94
C LEU A 179 18.01 -28.40 -9.44
N GLY A 180 16.71 -28.30 -9.20
CA GLY A 180 15.89 -27.11 -9.44
C GLY A 180 15.01 -26.75 -8.24
N SER A 181 14.21 -25.70 -8.37
CA SER A 181 13.23 -25.28 -7.36
C SER A 181 11.83 -25.16 -7.95
N ASN A 182 10.81 -25.50 -7.15
CA ASN A 182 9.41 -25.27 -7.49
C ASN A 182 8.78 -24.40 -6.39
N LEU A 183 8.16 -23.29 -6.77
CA LEU A 183 7.41 -22.44 -5.86
C LEU A 183 6.17 -23.17 -5.31
N ASP A 184 6.01 -23.16 -3.99
CA ASP A 184 4.83 -23.67 -3.30
C ASP A 184 3.86 -22.53 -3.01
N PHE A 185 2.97 -22.25 -3.96
CA PHE A 185 1.96 -21.18 -3.83
C PHE A 185 1.01 -21.37 -2.64
N HIS A 186 0.86 -22.58 -2.11
CA HIS A 186 0.04 -22.82 -0.92
C HIS A 186 0.72 -22.35 0.38
N SER A 187 2.01 -22.04 0.32
CA SER A 187 2.79 -21.52 1.46
C SER A 187 2.89 -19.99 1.48
N LEU A 188 2.19 -19.29 0.58
CA LEU A 188 2.18 -17.83 0.49
C LEU A 188 1.65 -17.23 1.80
N ARG A 189 2.43 -16.31 2.35
CA ARG A 189 2.16 -15.68 3.65
C ARG A 189 2.76 -14.28 3.71
N TYR A 190 2.16 -13.43 4.53
CA TYR A 190 2.61 -12.07 4.80
C TYR A 190 2.89 -11.90 6.29
N SER A 191 3.96 -11.17 6.62
CA SER A 191 4.20 -10.77 8.01
C SER A 191 3.07 -9.88 8.50
N ARG A 192 2.85 -9.86 9.82
CA ARG A 192 1.76 -9.09 10.43
C ARG A 192 1.81 -7.58 10.11
N PRO A 193 2.97 -6.92 10.03
CA PRO A 193 3.03 -5.52 9.57
C PRO A 193 2.58 -5.34 8.12
N ALA A 194 3.00 -6.23 7.21
CA ALA A 194 2.52 -6.22 5.82
C ALA A 194 1.00 -6.44 5.76
N GLU A 195 0.48 -7.40 6.54
CA GLU A 195 -0.96 -7.63 6.68
C GLU A 195 -1.72 -6.39 7.15
N ALA A 196 -1.17 -5.67 8.13
CA ALA A 196 -1.75 -4.44 8.63
C ALA A 196 -1.79 -3.35 7.55
N GLN A 197 -0.73 -3.19 6.77
CA GLN A 197 -0.63 -2.20 5.70
C GLN A 197 -1.71 -2.41 4.64
N TRP A 198 -1.73 -3.57 3.97
CA TRP A 198 -2.70 -3.79 2.89
C TRP A 198 -4.13 -3.87 3.42
N SER A 199 -4.35 -4.46 4.59
CA SER A 199 -5.69 -4.57 5.18
C SER A 199 -6.24 -3.21 5.57
N TRP A 200 -5.41 -2.31 6.11
CA TRP A 200 -5.84 -0.95 6.41
C TRP A 200 -6.25 -0.22 5.13
N GLY A 201 -5.42 -0.27 4.08
CA GLY A 201 -5.72 0.38 2.79
C GLY A 201 -7.02 -0.14 2.15
N VAL A 202 -7.30 -1.44 2.26
CA VAL A 202 -8.54 -2.04 1.73
C VAL A 202 -9.75 -1.72 2.61
N ALA A 203 -9.60 -1.78 3.94
CA ALA A 203 -10.71 -1.63 4.88
C ALA A 203 -11.13 -0.17 5.08
N ALA A 204 -10.17 0.75 5.13
CA ALA A 204 -10.41 2.20 5.22
C ALA A 204 -10.83 2.79 3.88
N GLY A 205 -10.46 2.14 2.77
CA GLY A 205 -10.66 2.64 1.41
C GLY A 205 -9.51 3.52 0.94
N LEU A 206 -9.52 3.83 -0.36
CA LEU A 206 -8.44 4.56 -1.02
C LEU A 206 -8.29 6.01 -0.58
N GLY A 207 -9.22 6.53 0.24
CA GLY A 207 -9.24 7.92 0.68
C GLY A 207 -9.43 8.88 -0.49
N PRO A 208 -8.94 10.14 -0.35
CA PRO A 208 -8.18 10.72 0.76
C PRO A 208 -8.90 10.81 2.12
N HIS A 209 -8.12 10.64 3.19
CA HIS A 209 -8.58 10.64 4.58
C HIS A 209 -8.30 11.97 5.27
N ARG A 210 -9.28 12.53 5.98
CA ARG A 210 -9.08 13.72 6.81
C ARG A 210 -8.13 13.40 7.96
N LEU A 211 -7.07 14.20 8.09
CA LEU A 211 -6.06 14.06 9.14
C LEU A 211 -6.31 15.08 10.27
N PRO A 212 -5.96 14.74 11.54
CA PRO A 212 -5.99 15.72 12.62
C PRO A 212 -5.12 16.95 12.33
N GLY A 213 -5.63 18.15 12.64
CA GLY A 213 -4.87 19.39 12.53
C GLY A 213 -4.90 20.10 11.17
N GLU A 214 -5.66 19.60 10.20
CA GLU A 214 -5.81 20.21 8.87
C GLU A 214 -6.43 21.62 8.92
N LYS A 215 -5.61 22.64 8.65
CA LYS A 215 -6.06 24.03 8.48
C LYS A 215 -5.21 24.74 7.41
N PRO A 216 -5.81 25.31 6.35
CA PRO A 216 -7.24 25.26 5.99
C PRO A 216 -7.71 23.85 5.57
N ASP A 217 -9.03 23.63 5.47
CA ASP A 217 -9.61 22.35 5.01
C ASP A 217 -9.25 22.11 3.53
N PRO A 218 -8.39 21.12 3.19
CA PRO A 218 -7.98 20.89 1.81
C PRO A 218 -9.11 20.33 0.93
N TYR A 219 -10.15 19.74 1.54
CA TYR A 219 -11.30 19.18 0.84
C TYR A 219 -12.32 20.24 0.42
N ALA A 220 -12.28 21.41 1.05
CA ALA A 220 -13.15 22.55 0.72
C ALA A 220 -12.62 23.37 -0.48
N ARG A 221 -11.41 23.06 -0.98
CA ARG A 221 -10.82 23.74 -2.14
C ARG A 221 -11.70 23.54 -3.38
N GLU A 222 -11.97 24.62 -4.08
CA GLU A 222 -12.70 24.58 -5.35
C GLU A 222 -11.87 23.89 -6.44
N VAL A 223 -12.55 23.13 -7.31
CA VAL A 223 -11.92 22.43 -8.44
C VAL A 223 -12.28 23.11 -9.76
N ASP A 224 -11.40 22.95 -10.75
CA ASP A 224 -11.63 23.50 -12.10
C ASP A 224 -12.92 22.92 -12.72
N PRO A 225 -13.94 23.75 -13.01
CA PRO A 225 -15.21 23.29 -13.58
C PRO A 225 -15.05 22.63 -14.96
N ASP A 226 -14.04 23.02 -15.75
CA ASP A 226 -13.80 22.41 -17.06
C ASP A 226 -13.22 21.01 -16.94
N ALA A 227 -12.24 20.82 -16.05
CA ALA A 227 -11.72 19.50 -15.72
C ALA A 227 -12.83 18.58 -15.20
N VAL A 228 -13.67 19.08 -14.29
CA VAL A 228 -14.85 18.36 -13.76
C VAL A 228 -15.78 17.94 -14.90
N ARG A 229 -16.11 18.85 -15.83
CA ARG A 229 -16.99 18.56 -16.96
C ARG A 229 -16.44 17.42 -17.82
N ILE A 230 -15.15 17.45 -18.13
CA ILE A 230 -14.48 16.42 -18.94
C ILE A 230 -14.52 15.06 -18.22
N LEU A 231 -14.07 15.01 -16.97
CA LEU A 231 -13.99 13.78 -16.19
C LEU A 231 -15.36 13.14 -15.96
N ARG A 232 -16.37 13.95 -15.65
CA ARG A 232 -17.74 13.46 -15.45
C ARG A 232 -18.36 12.96 -16.76
N ALA A 233 -18.20 13.71 -17.85
CA ALA A 233 -18.70 13.29 -19.15
C ALA A 233 -18.07 11.97 -19.60
N TRP A 234 -16.75 11.83 -19.42
CA TRP A 234 -16.05 10.58 -19.69
C TRP A 234 -16.63 9.43 -18.87
N ALA A 235 -16.77 9.59 -17.55
CA ALA A 235 -17.26 8.54 -16.66
C ALA A 235 -18.69 8.09 -17.01
N MET A 236 -19.57 9.04 -17.35
CA MET A 236 -20.94 8.72 -17.78
C MET A 236 -20.97 7.93 -19.10
N ARG A 237 -20.12 8.31 -20.08
CA ARG A 237 -20.00 7.55 -21.33
C ARG A 237 -19.52 6.11 -21.11
N HIS A 238 -18.73 5.89 -20.06
CA HIS A 238 -18.19 4.58 -19.69
C HIS A 238 -19.04 3.84 -18.62
N GLY A 239 -20.28 4.28 -18.41
CA GLY A 239 -21.27 3.54 -17.63
C GLY A 239 -21.27 3.84 -16.12
N ALA A 240 -20.72 4.96 -15.66
CA ALA A 240 -21.07 5.46 -14.33
C ALA A 240 -22.44 6.15 -14.33
N THR A 241 -23.21 5.93 -13.26
CA THR A 241 -24.50 6.59 -13.06
C THR A 241 -24.33 7.98 -12.42
N SER A 242 -25.35 8.83 -12.55
CA SER A 242 -25.39 10.11 -11.84
C SER A 242 -25.33 9.96 -10.32
N GLU A 243 -25.88 8.87 -9.78
CA GLU A 243 -25.80 8.53 -8.35
C GLU A 243 -24.36 8.23 -7.92
N GLN A 244 -23.62 7.43 -8.71
CA GLN A 244 -22.21 7.13 -8.43
C GLN A 244 -21.35 8.39 -8.47
N LEU A 245 -21.59 9.28 -9.44
CA LEU A 245 -20.84 10.52 -9.59
C LEU A 245 -21.29 11.63 -8.64
N GLY A 246 -22.49 11.58 -8.08
CA GLY A 246 -23.13 12.68 -7.35
C GLY A 246 -23.60 13.82 -8.27
N GLU A 247 -24.42 14.74 -7.75
CA GLU A 247 -25.12 15.77 -8.55
C GLU A 247 -24.18 16.83 -9.17
N GLY A 248 -23.00 17.06 -8.59
CA GLY A 248 -21.96 17.93 -9.16
C GLY A 248 -20.66 17.84 -8.36
N TRP A 249 -19.53 18.21 -8.98
CA TRP A 249 -18.26 18.36 -8.27
C TRP A 249 -17.88 19.84 -8.25
N ARG A 250 -17.89 20.46 -7.07
CA ARG A 250 -17.49 21.85 -6.87
C ARG A 250 -16.20 21.95 -6.07
N THR A 251 -15.98 20.97 -5.20
CA THR A 251 -14.85 20.91 -4.28
C THR A 251 -14.05 19.64 -4.48
N VAL A 252 -12.82 19.63 -3.97
CA VAL A 252 -11.99 18.43 -3.88
C VAL A 252 -12.73 17.29 -3.18
N GLY A 253 -13.44 17.58 -2.08
CA GLY A 253 -14.23 16.60 -1.35
C GLY A 253 -15.30 15.91 -2.21
N ASP A 254 -15.93 16.64 -3.15
CA ASP A 254 -16.93 16.06 -4.05
C ASP A 254 -16.30 15.06 -5.03
N VAL A 255 -15.12 15.38 -5.56
CA VAL A 255 -14.37 14.51 -6.47
C VAL A 255 -13.95 13.24 -5.74
N VAL A 256 -13.44 13.37 -4.52
CA VAL A 256 -13.02 12.26 -3.65
C VAL A 256 -14.19 11.31 -3.38
N ALA A 257 -15.33 11.85 -2.94
CA ALA A 257 -16.53 11.04 -2.69
C ALA A 257 -17.00 10.29 -3.94
N ALA A 258 -16.81 10.87 -5.13
CA ALA A 258 -17.13 10.19 -6.38
C ALA A 258 -16.12 9.09 -6.74
N ILE A 259 -14.81 9.30 -6.52
CA ILE A 259 -13.78 8.26 -6.72
C ILE A 259 -14.14 7.01 -5.90
N GLU A 260 -14.53 7.19 -4.64
CA GLU A 260 -14.91 6.09 -3.75
C GLU A 260 -16.18 5.37 -4.22
N ARG A 261 -17.23 6.11 -4.61
CA ARG A 261 -18.51 5.53 -5.07
C ARG A 261 -18.44 4.82 -6.41
N VAL A 262 -17.57 5.28 -7.32
CA VAL A 262 -17.43 4.70 -8.66
C VAL A 262 -16.77 3.32 -8.62
N ASP A 263 -15.98 3.04 -7.57
CA ASP A 263 -15.27 1.78 -7.33
C ASP A 263 -14.46 1.32 -8.55
N TRP A 264 -13.70 2.28 -9.10
CA TRP A 264 -13.02 2.21 -10.40
C TRP A 264 -12.07 1.01 -10.54
N MET A 265 -11.46 0.55 -9.45
CA MET A 265 -10.50 -0.56 -9.42
C MET A 265 -11.08 -1.88 -9.94
N TRP A 266 -12.41 -2.04 -9.87
CA TRP A 266 -13.08 -3.28 -10.29
C TRP A 266 -13.67 -3.20 -11.70
N ARG A 267 -13.42 -2.10 -12.42
CA ARG A 267 -13.89 -1.85 -13.78
C ARG A 267 -12.82 -2.24 -14.81
N SER A 268 -12.89 -1.70 -16.03
CA SER A 268 -11.88 -1.93 -17.08
C SER A 268 -10.59 -1.14 -16.80
N GLY A 269 -9.48 -1.52 -17.44
CA GLY A 269 -8.21 -0.80 -17.32
C GLY A 269 -8.27 0.67 -17.73
N GLU A 270 -9.23 1.07 -18.56
CA GLU A 270 -9.45 2.48 -18.95
C GLU A 270 -9.85 3.36 -17.75
N TRP A 271 -10.52 2.78 -16.76
CA TRP A 271 -10.88 3.49 -15.52
C TRP A 271 -9.67 3.90 -14.69
N PHE A 272 -8.52 3.24 -14.89
CA PHE A 272 -7.26 3.70 -14.31
C PHE A 272 -6.84 5.05 -14.90
N GLY A 273 -7.04 5.27 -16.21
CA GLY A 273 -6.81 6.55 -16.87
C GLY A 273 -7.68 7.66 -16.26
N TRP A 274 -8.97 7.38 -16.06
CA TRP A 274 -9.89 8.30 -15.40
C TRP A 274 -9.50 8.61 -13.96
N TRP A 275 -9.15 7.57 -13.18
CA TRP A 275 -8.69 7.75 -11.81
C TRP A 275 -7.44 8.64 -11.75
N ARG A 276 -6.46 8.44 -12.64
CA ARG A 276 -5.28 9.33 -12.71
C ARG A 276 -5.65 10.78 -12.99
N GLY A 277 -6.65 11.03 -13.83
CA GLY A 277 -7.17 12.38 -14.09
C GLY A 277 -7.89 12.99 -12.89
N ALA A 278 -8.76 12.22 -12.22
CA ALA A 278 -9.46 12.67 -11.02
C ALA A 278 -8.49 12.91 -9.85
N SER A 279 -7.49 12.05 -9.67
CA SER A 279 -6.43 12.22 -8.67
C SER A 279 -5.56 13.43 -8.97
N ALA A 280 -5.20 13.67 -10.23
CA ALA A 280 -4.47 14.87 -10.64
C ALA A 280 -5.26 16.16 -10.33
N LEU A 281 -6.59 16.14 -10.44
CA LEU A 281 -7.45 17.26 -10.07
C LEU A 281 -7.48 17.46 -8.54
N VAL A 282 -7.63 16.38 -7.78
CA VAL A 282 -7.62 16.37 -6.31
C VAL A 282 -6.29 16.90 -5.75
N ASP A 283 -5.18 16.54 -6.38
CA ASP A 283 -3.82 16.91 -5.93
C ASP A 283 -3.31 18.24 -6.54
N ASP A 284 -4.10 18.92 -7.38
CA ASP A 284 -3.68 20.13 -8.11
C ASP A 284 -2.38 19.92 -8.92
N SER A 285 -2.32 18.78 -9.60
CA SER A 285 -1.12 18.32 -10.30
C SER A 285 -0.90 19.06 -11.61
N ALA A 286 0.35 19.44 -11.88
CA ALA A 286 0.78 19.99 -13.18
C ALA A 286 0.52 19.04 -14.37
N TYR A 287 0.31 17.75 -14.10
CA TYR A 287 -0.01 16.75 -15.14
C TYR A 287 -1.50 16.70 -15.50
N LEU A 288 -2.38 17.42 -14.79
CA LEU A 288 -3.81 17.40 -15.05
C LEU A 288 -4.17 17.68 -16.52
N PRO A 289 -3.61 18.70 -17.21
CA PRO A 289 -3.93 18.96 -18.61
C PRO A 289 -3.68 17.76 -19.52
N PHE A 290 -2.53 17.09 -19.35
CA PHE A 290 -2.18 15.89 -20.11
C PHE A 290 -3.17 14.74 -19.86
N ARG A 291 -3.59 14.55 -18.60
CA ARG A 291 -4.60 13.52 -18.26
C ARG A 291 -5.96 13.80 -18.89
N LEU A 292 -6.36 15.07 -18.95
CA LEU A 292 -7.62 15.45 -19.58
C LEU A 292 -7.57 15.27 -21.10
N GLU A 293 -6.43 15.54 -21.74
CA GLU A 293 -6.20 15.27 -23.17
C GLU A 293 -6.24 13.77 -23.50
N GLU A 294 -5.60 12.91 -22.68
CA GLU A 294 -5.68 11.45 -22.81
C GLU A 294 -7.16 10.96 -22.79
N LEU A 295 -7.98 11.51 -21.88
CA LEU A 295 -9.39 11.13 -21.76
C LEU A 295 -10.29 11.74 -22.84
N ALA A 296 -9.89 12.87 -23.44
CA ALA A 296 -10.65 13.51 -24.51
C ALA A 296 -10.41 12.87 -25.88
N SER A 297 -9.26 12.21 -26.06
CA SER A 297 -8.82 11.59 -27.32
C SER A 297 -9.22 10.11 -27.48
N GLY A 298 -9.61 9.44 -26.39
CA GLY A 298 -10.20 8.09 -26.37
C GLY A 298 -11.73 8.11 -26.28
#